data_AF-A0A942S8H7-F1
#
_entry.id   AF-A0A942S8H7-F1
#
_cell.length_a   1.000
_cell.length_b   1.000
_cell.length_c   1.000
_cell.angle_alpha   90.00
_cell.angle_beta   90.00
_cell.angle_gamma   90.00
#
_symmetry.space_group_name_H-M   'P 1'
#
loop_
_entity.id
_entity.type
_entity.pdbx_description
1 polymer ?
#
loop_
_entity_poly.entity_id
_entity_poly.type
_entity_poly.pdbx_seq_one_letter_code
_entity_poly.pdbx_strand_id
1 'polypeptide(L)'
;MKKTLLLAIVIGLSLFSTETYAQSEKCATMQVLEKRIQQNPALKQQMEQSEIQTQDWISSNPNFNRSRQIITIPVVVHVIWNDPVQNVSDAQIYSQIDVLNEDFRLLNADSLDNTHPFWIYTADAQIEFCLATRTPDGNATTGITRTQTSVVAWGEDDFDYIKYTAYGGRDNWDPTQYLNIYVVNLDGSTLGFAAFPDELVTNPDLDGVVIRYEAFGNIGTAGSGDFSLNDGGRTGTHEVGHWLNLRHIWGDDNCGDDFVEDTETAEGENYGCPSFPHRAFNSCGSGESGEMYMNYMDYVDDHCMNMFTFGQAQRMYAALNGPRAGLLTSQGCQAAVSVQSILSANDISVYPNPNNGSFTIDVSSIGSKNITVKMENVLGEIVREFDTNSSTPIHINSDNKLQSGIYFIRIDAGNNNVVTKKIFIIN
;
A
#
# COMPACT_ATOMS: atom_id res chain seq x y z
N MET A 1 89.15 8.62 -25.55
CA MET A 1 88.74 9.31 -24.29
C MET A 1 87.67 10.33 -24.61
N LYS A 2 86.68 10.46 -23.72
CA LYS A 2 85.48 11.33 -23.74
C LYS A 2 84.30 10.81 -24.57
N LYS A 3 83.42 10.06 -23.89
CA LYS A 3 82.02 9.82 -24.24
C LYS A 3 81.20 11.00 -23.71
N THR A 4 80.43 11.66 -24.56
CA THR A 4 79.37 12.61 -24.20
C THR A 4 78.07 11.83 -23.99
N LEU A 5 77.53 11.88 -22.78
CA LEU A 5 76.26 11.26 -22.41
C LEU A 5 75.14 12.30 -22.57
N LEU A 6 74.13 12.01 -23.39
CA LEU A 6 72.89 12.79 -23.47
C LEU A 6 71.99 12.40 -22.29
N LEU A 7 71.45 13.42 -21.61
CA LEU A 7 70.47 13.30 -20.54
C LEU A 7 69.06 13.19 -21.17
N ALA A 8 68.35 12.10 -20.92
CA ALA A 8 66.92 11.97 -21.22
C ALA A 8 66.14 11.95 -19.89
N ILE A 9 65.32 12.97 -19.67
CA ILE A 9 64.39 13.06 -18.54
C ILE A 9 63.14 12.27 -18.92
N VAL A 10 62.85 11.20 -18.18
CA VAL A 10 61.60 10.46 -18.25
C VAL A 10 60.73 10.92 -17.09
N ILE A 11 59.66 11.67 -17.40
CA ILE A 11 58.58 11.99 -16.46
C ILE A 11 57.58 10.83 -16.53
N GLY A 12 57.55 10.00 -15.50
CA GLY A 12 56.51 8.98 -15.33
C GLY A 12 55.26 9.61 -14.71
N LEU A 13 54.20 9.77 -15.50
CA LEU A 13 52.85 10.03 -14.99
C LEU A 13 52.27 8.68 -14.54
N SER A 14 52.22 8.45 -13.23
CA SER A 14 51.44 7.37 -12.63
C SER A 14 49.98 7.80 -12.54
N LEU A 15 49.16 7.30 -13.45
CA LEU A 15 47.69 7.33 -13.34
C LEU A 15 47.28 6.39 -12.21
N PHE A 16 46.97 6.95 -11.05
CA PHE A 16 46.21 6.24 -10.02
C PHE A 16 44.74 6.27 -10.47
N SER A 17 44.26 5.15 -11.00
CA SER A 17 42.83 4.88 -11.12
C SER A 17 42.29 4.62 -9.71
N THR A 18 41.67 5.63 -9.11
CA THR A 18 40.81 5.44 -7.94
C THR A 18 39.58 4.69 -8.43
N GLU A 19 39.48 3.41 -8.09
CA GLU A 19 38.20 2.71 -8.18
C GLU A 19 37.30 3.31 -7.11
N THR A 20 36.41 4.20 -7.52
CA THR A 20 35.25 4.58 -6.72
C THR A 20 34.35 3.36 -6.68
N TYR A 21 34.37 2.62 -5.58
CA TYR A 21 33.27 1.73 -5.25
C TYR A 21 32.03 2.61 -5.16
N ALA A 22 31.09 2.45 -6.10
CA ALA A 22 29.76 3.01 -5.93
C ALA A 22 29.21 2.44 -4.62
N GLN A 23 28.81 3.30 -3.68
CA GLN A 23 28.13 2.85 -2.49
C GLN A 23 26.88 2.07 -2.94
N SER A 24 26.70 0.87 -2.40
CA SER A 24 25.53 0.04 -2.68
C SER A 24 24.33 0.69 -2.00
N GLU A 25 23.62 1.52 -2.73
CA GLU A 25 22.37 2.14 -2.31
C GLU A 25 21.30 1.06 -2.07
N LYS A 26 21.08 0.64 -0.82
CA LYS A 26 20.05 -0.37 -0.47
C LYS A 26 18.65 0.22 -0.62
N CYS A 27 18.40 1.43 -0.14
CA CYS A 27 17.13 2.14 -0.26
C CYS A 27 17.32 3.44 -1.05
N ALA A 28 16.44 3.70 -2.02
CA ALA A 28 16.54 4.88 -2.88
C ALA A 28 15.61 6.03 -2.49
N THR A 29 14.97 5.94 -1.32
CA THR A 29 14.00 6.94 -0.84
C THR A 29 14.59 8.35 -0.83
N MET A 30 15.84 8.51 -0.39
CA MET A 30 16.48 9.82 -0.31
C MET A 30 16.89 10.39 -1.68
N GLN A 31 17.40 9.57 -2.63
CA GLN A 31 17.61 10.08 -4.01
C GLN A 31 16.30 10.51 -4.64
N VAL A 32 15.26 9.70 -4.51
CA VAL A 32 13.95 9.98 -5.11
C VAL A 32 13.39 11.28 -4.54
N LEU A 33 13.46 11.44 -3.22
CA LEU A 33 13.06 12.67 -2.55
C LEU A 33 13.88 13.88 -3.04
N GLU A 34 15.21 13.77 -3.11
CA GLU A 34 16.05 14.87 -3.55
C GLU A 34 15.75 15.27 -5.00
N LYS A 35 15.61 14.29 -5.91
CA LYS A 35 15.20 14.51 -7.30
C LYS A 35 13.86 15.26 -7.37
N ARG A 36 12.88 14.88 -6.54
CA ARG A 36 11.57 15.56 -6.47
C ARG A 36 11.67 16.96 -5.88
N ILE A 37 12.52 17.19 -4.88
CA ILE A 37 12.79 18.53 -4.33
C ILE A 37 13.45 19.43 -5.41
N GLN A 38 14.37 18.89 -6.20
CA GLN A 38 15.00 19.63 -7.30
C GLN A 38 13.97 20.03 -8.37
N GLN A 39 13.00 19.16 -8.66
CA GLN A 39 11.91 19.45 -9.60
C GLN A 39 10.85 20.40 -9.02
N ASN A 40 10.57 20.30 -7.71
CA ASN A 40 9.62 21.15 -7.00
C ASN A 40 10.21 21.64 -5.66
N PRO A 41 10.95 22.77 -5.65
CA PRO A 41 11.59 23.28 -4.43
C PRO A 41 10.63 23.63 -3.29
N ALA A 42 9.32 23.80 -3.57
CA ALA A 42 8.31 24.04 -2.53
C ALA A 42 8.11 22.80 -1.62
N LEU A 43 8.43 21.60 -2.11
CA LEU A 43 8.37 20.36 -1.32
C LEU A 43 9.27 20.46 -0.08
N LYS A 44 10.46 21.06 -0.19
CA LYS A 44 11.36 21.24 0.95
C LYS A 44 10.72 22.07 2.06
N GLN A 45 10.08 23.18 1.71
CA GLN A 45 9.38 24.03 2.70
C GLN A 45 8.21 23.28 3.33
N GLN A 46 7.50 22.47 2.55
CA GLN A 46 6.42 21.66 3.06
C GLN A 46 6.91 20.61 4.07
N MET A 47 8.00 19.91 3.78
CA MET A 47 8.60 18.95 4.71
C MET A 47 9.04 19.63 6.02
N GLU A 48 9.64 20.82 5.95
CA GLU A 48 9.99 21.60 7.14
C GLU A 48 8.74 21.95 7.99
N GLN A 49 7.61 22.29 7.36
CA GLN A 49 6.36 22.55 8.08
C GLN A 49 5.75 21.28 8.66
N SER A 50 5.81 20.16 7.94
CA SER A 50 5.30 18.87 8.40
C SER A 50 6.11 18.32 9.57
N GLU A 51 7.42 18.55 9.62
CA GLU A 51 8.24 18.18 10.78
C GLU A 51 7.80 18.96 12.02
N ILE A 52 7.54 20.27 11.91
CA ILE A 52 6.99 21.06 13.02
C ILE A 52 5.65 20.49 13.50
N GLN A 53 4.74 20.17 12.57
CA GLN A 53 3.43 19.57 12.92
C GLN A 53 3.58 18.19 13.57
N THR A 54 4.56 17.40 13.14
CA THR A 54 4.89 16.09 13.72
C THR A 54 5.34 16.26 15.17
N GLN A 55 6.29 17.16 15.44
CA GLN A 55 6.78 17.43 16.79
C GLN A 55 5.71 18.06 17.71
N ASP A 56 4.87 18.96 17.18
CA ASP A 56 3.73 19.52 17.90
C ASP A 56 2.72 18.43 18.28
N TRP A 57 2.46 17.48 17.38
CA TRP A 57 1.59 16.36 17.66
C TRP A 57 2.18 15.43 18.73
N ILE A 58 3.47 15.08 18.63
CA ILE A 58 4.15 14.20 19.59
C ILE A 58 4.14 14.83 20.99
N SER A 59 4.53 16.11 21.10
CA SER A 59 4.56 16.84 22.37
C SER A 59 3.16 17.02 22.98
N SER A 60 2.12 17.13 22.15
CA SER A 60 0.72 17.18 22.60
C SER A 60 0.15 15.81 22.97
N ASN A 61 0.80 14.71 22.57
CA ASN A 61 0.33 13.34 22.78
C ASN A 61 1.40 12.43 23.44
N PRO A 62 2.02 12.82 24.58
CA PRO A 62 3.17 12.11 25.16
C PRO A 62 2.86 10.70 25.68
N ASN A 63 1.58 10.36 25.90
CA ASN A 63 1.13 9.04 26.37
C ASN A 63 0.44 8.21 25.27
N PHE A 64 0.63 8.56 23.99
CA PHE A 64 -0.17 8.02 22.90
C PHE A 64 -0.17 6.47 22.83
N ASN A 65 0.97 5.82 23.06
CA ASN A 65 1.15 4.37 22.93
C ASN A 65 0.55 3.52 24.07
N ARG A 66 -0.08 4.10 25.11
CA ARG A 66 -0.43 3.35 26.34
C ARG A 66 -1.85 2.75 26.39
N SER A 67 -2.75 3.05 25.45
CA SER A 67 -4.15 2.57 25.53
C SER A 67 -4.99 2.86 24.27
N ARG A 68 -4.69 2.30 23.09
CA ARG A 68 -5.53 2.53 21.90
C ARG A 68 -5.77 1.30 21.02
N GLN A 69 -6.78 1.48 20.17
CA GLN A 69 -7.26 0.54 19.16
C GLN A 69 -6.18 0.35 18.09
N ILE A 70 -5.95 -0.90 17.70
CA ILE A 70 -5.08 -1.27 16.58
C ILE A 70 -5.57 -0.57 15.31
N ILE A 71 -4.67 0.12 14.60
CA ILE A 71 -4.96 0.69 13.29
C ILE A 71 -4.72 -0.38 12.23
N THR A 72 -5.72 -0.67 11.41
CA THR A 72 -5.56 -1.58 10.27
C THR A 72 -5.48 -0.77 8.98
N ILE A 73 -4.37 -0.88 8.27
CA ILE A 73 -4.10 -0.21 6.99
C ILE A 73 -4.46 -1.16 5.84
N PRO A 74 -5.39 -0.78 4.94
CA PRO A 74 -5.67 -1.55 3.74
C PRO A 74 -4.53 -1.43 2.74
N VAL A 75 -4.08 -2.57 2.21
CA VAL A 75 -2.96 -2.68 1.28
C VAL A 75 -3.47 -3.19 -0.07
N VAL A 76 -2.96 -2.60 -1.14
CA VAL A 76 -3.02 -3.18 -2.48
C VAL A 76 -1.60 -3.45 -2.98
N VAL A 77 -1.37 -4.64 -3.51
CA VAL A 77 -0.09 -5.06 -4.06
C VAL A 77 -0.17 -5.11 -5.59
N HIS A 78 0.65 -4.30 -6.25
CA HIS A 78 0.78 -4.22 -7.69
C HIS A 78 2.03 -4.98 -8.14
N VAL A 79 1.86 -6.21 -8.63
CA VAL A 79 2.95 -6.98 -9.23
C VAL A 79 3.09 -6.56 -10.69
N ILE A 80 4.19 -5.89 -11.04
CA ILE A 80 4.50 -5.47 -12.41
C ILE A 80 5.68 -6.31 -12.90
N TRP A 81 5.45 -7.14 -13.92
CA TRP A 81 6.39 -8.20 -14.29
C TRP A 81 6.64 -8.25 -15.81
N ASN A 82 7.86 -8.57 -16.19
CA ASN A 82 8.28 -8.84 -17.56
C ASN A 82 8.60 -10.33 -17.75
N ASP A 83 9.48 -10.87 -16.90
CA ASP A 83 9.79 -12.29 -16.85
C ASP A 83 8.81 -13.03 -15.91
N PRO A 84 8.36 -14.25 -16.25
CA PRO A 84 7.47 -15.04 -15.37
C PRO A 84 7.97 -15.22 -13.93
N VAL A 85 9.29 -15.22 -13.67
CA VAL A 85 9.84 -15.31 -12.31
C VAL A 85 9.48 -14.10 -11.45
N GLN A 86 9.31 -12.92 -12.06
CA GLN A 86 8.97 -11.66 -11.40
C GLN A 86 7.48 -11.60 -11.02
N ASN A 87 6.65 -12.47 -11.62
CA ASN A 87 5.23 -12.59 -11.31
C ASN A 87 5.03 -13.38 -10.00
N VAL A 88 5.51 -12.84 -8.87
CA VAL A 88 5.59 -13.49 -7.57
C VAL A 88 4.27 -14.12 -7.13
N SER A 89 4.32 -15.26 -6.44
CA SER A 89 3.11 -15.99 -6.05
C SER A 89 2.25 -15.21 -5.03
N ASP A 90 0.94 -15.48 -4.98
CA ASP A 90 0.06 -14.92 -3.93
C ASP A 90 0.58 -15.29 -2.53
N ALA A 91 1.13 -16.49 -2.35
CA ALA A 91 1.70 -16.92 -1.07
C ALA A 91 2.89 -16.05 -0.64
N GLN A 92 3.74 -15.63 -1.58
CA GLN A 92 4.84 -14.71 -1.28
C GLN A 92 4.31 -13.32 -0.90
N ILE A 93 3.25 -12.86 -1.55
CA ILE A 93 2.56 -11.63 -1.15
C ILE A 93 1.98 -11.74 0.26
N TYR A 94 1.29 -12.83 0.59
CA TYR A 94 0.77 -13.06 1.93
C TYR A 94 1.89 -13.07 2.97
N SER A 95 3.02 -13.70 2.66
CA SER A 95 4.17 -13.72 3.56
C SER A 95 4.74 -12.32 3.87
N GLN A 96 4.72 -11.39 2.92
CA GLN A 96 5.13 -10.00 3.20
C GLN A 96 4.13 -9.31 4.13
N ILE A 97 2.83 -9.53 3.92
CA ILE A 97 1.80 -8.95 4.78
C ILE A 97 1.89 -9.53 6.19
N ASP A 98 2.21 -10.82 6.33
CA ASP A 98 2.46 -11.46 7.63
C ASP A 98 3.68 -10.82 8.31
N VAL A 99 4.81 -10.65 7.60
CA VAL A 99 6.02 -9.98 8.12
C VAL A 99 5.73 -8.55 8.57
N LEU A 100 5.00 -7.76 7.78
CA LEU A 100 4.60 -6.40 8.18
C LEU A 100 3.76 -6.43 9.47
N ASN A 101 2.82 -7.36 9.58
CA ASN A 101 2.04 -7.52 10.81
C ASN A 101 2.89 -7.99 11.99
N GLU A 102 3.91 -8.82 11.76
CA GLU A 102 4.83 -9.26 12.81
C GLU A 102 5.66 -8.09 13.34
N ASP A 103 6.29 -7.33 12.44
CA ASP A 103 7.24 -6.27 12.81
C ASP A 103 6.55 -5.06 13.42
N PHE A 104 5.43 -4.61 12.84
CA PHE A 104 4.68 -3.45 13.34
C PHE A 104 3.84 -3.78 14.58
N ARG A 105 3.76 -5.05 14.98
CA ARG A 105 3.07 -5.50 16.21
C ARG A 105 4.00 -6.06 17.28
N LEU A 106 5.31 -6.04 17.05
CA LEU A 106 6.30 -6.69 17.93
C LEU A 106 5.92 -8.18 18.19
N LEU A 107 5.45 -8.86 17.14
CA LEU A 107 5.15 -10.30 17.14
C LEU A 107 6.23 -11.10 16.40
N ASN A 108 7.25 -10.43 15.87
CA ASN A 108 8.40 -11.04 15.23
C ASN A 108 9.19 -11.92 16.23
N ALA A 109 9.46 -13.15 15.82
CA ALA A 109 10.07 -14.17 16.67
C ALA A 109 11.53 -13.87 17.06
N ASP A 110 12.19 -13.00 16.30
CA ASP A 110 13.56 -12.53 16.46
C ASP A 110 13.66 -11.20 17.22
N SER A 111 12.56 -10.73 17.80
CA SER A 111 12.54 -9.54 18.67
C SER A 111 13.57 -9.64 19.79
N LEU A 112 14.06 -8.49 20.24
CA LEU A 112 15.09 -8.42 21.27
C LEU A 112 14.64 -9.11 22.57
N ASP A 113 15.59 -9.79 23.22
CA ASP A 113 15.37 -10.33 24.57
C ASP A 113 15.22 -9.19 25.59
N ASN A 114 14.42 -9.41 26.63
CA ASN A 114 14.15 -8.37 27.63
C ASN A 114 15.36 -7.93 28.47
N THR A 115 16.48 -8.66 28.38
CA THR A 115 17.76 -8.30 28.98
C THR A 115 18.62 -7.43 28.07
N HIS A 116 18.29 -7.29 26.78
CA HIS A 116 19.02 -6.43 25.85
C HIS A 116 18.86 -4.95 26.26
N PRO A 117 19.93 -4.13 26.28
CA PRO A 117 19.84 -2.73 26.71
C PRO A 117 18.81 -1.88 25.94
N PHE A 118 18.62 -2.14 24.64
CA PHE A 118 17.63 -1.45 23.83
C PHE A 118 16.19 -1.99 23.94
N TRP A 119 15.96 -3.08 24.66
CA TRP A 119 14.60 -3.63 24.85
C TRP A 119 13.64 -2.60 25.45
N ILE A 120 14.13 -1.74 26.34
CA ILE A 120 13.32 -0.69 26.98
C ILE A 120 12.75 0.34 25.99
N TYR A 121 13.34 0.46 24.81
CA TYR A 121 12.87 1.37 23.76
C TYR A 121 11.97 0.67 22.73
N THR A 122 11.95 -0.67 22.71
CA THR A 122 11.24 -1.45 21.70
C THR A 122 9.72 -1.28 21.78
N ALA A 123 9.06 -1.05 20.64
CA ALA A 123 7.63 -0.76 20.57
C ALA A 123 6.81 -1.78 19.76
N ASP A 124 5.66 -2.18 20.31
CA ASP A 124 4.49 -2.59 19.51
C ASP A 124 3.89 -1.30 18.92
N ALA A 125 4.04 -1.08 17.61
CA ALA A 125 3.51 0.11 16.95
C ALA A 125 1.98 0.07 16.81
N GLN A 126 1.34 -1.06 17.10
CA GLN A 126 -0.12 -1.24 17.07
C GLN A 126 -0.76 -0.88 15.71
N ILE A 127 0.00 -1.16 14.64
CA ILE A 127 -0.43 -1.04 13.25
C ILE A 127 -0.47 -2.44 12.63
N GLU A 128 -1.58 -2.77 12.00
CA GLU A 128 -1.77 -3.99 11.23
C GLU A 128 -2.02 -3.65 9.76
N PHE A 129 -1.77 -4.62 8.90
CA PHE A 129 -1.94 -4.53 7.46
C PHE A 129 -2.87 -5.64 6.99
N CYS A 130 -3.82 -5.29 6.15
CA CYS A 130 -4.69 -6.25 5.50
C CYS A 130 -4.56 -6.09 3.99
N LEU A 131 -4.65 -7.18 3.22
CA LEU A 131 -4.96 -7.01 1.80
C LEU A 131 -6.38 -6.49 1.64
N ALA A 132 -6.54 -5.48 0.81
CA ALA A 132 -7.83 -4.89 0.53
C ALA A 132 -8.80 -5.93 -0.02
N THR A 133 -9.99 -6.00 0.57
CA THR A 133 -11.09 -6.84 0.11
C THR A 133 -12.13 -6.05 -0.69
N ARG A 134 -11.89 -4.74 -0.82
CA ARG A 134 -12.69 -3.77 -1.57
C ARG A 134 -11.80 -2.90 -2.47
N THR A 135 -12.19 -2.70 -3.73
CA THR A 135 -11.55 -1.74 -4.65
C THR A 135 -11.98 -0.30 -4.32
N PRO A 136 -11.32 0.74 -4.88
CA PRO A 136 -11.79 2.13 -4.74
C PRO A 136 -13.26 2.32 -5.16
N ASP A 137 -13.71 1.59 -6.19
CA ASP A 137 -15.11 1.61 -6.66
C ASP A 137 -16.09 0.80 -5.80
N GLY A 138 -15.62 0.18 -4.71
CA GLY A 138 -16.46 -0.61 -3.81
C GLY A 138 -16.65 -2.07 -4.19
N ASN A 139 -15.99 -2.57 -5.24
CA ASN A 139 -16.13 -3.96 -5.70
C ASN A 139 -15.26 -4.91 -4.87
N ALA A 140 -15.61 -6.20 -4.82
CA ALA A 140 -14.77 -7.22 -4.19
C ALA A 140 -13.43 -7.38 -4.93
N THR A 141 -12.35 -7.60 -4.18
CA THR A 141 -11.00 -7.82 -4.71
C THR A 141 -10.18 -8.71 -3.79
N THR A 142 -9.08 -9.24 -4.30
CA THR A 142 -8.05 -9.94 -3.52
C THR A 142 -6.99 -8.98 -2.96
N GLY A 143 -7.04 -7.70 -3.32
CA GLY A 143 -6.02 -6.71 -2.97
C GLY A 143 -4.74 -6.87 -3.78
N ILE A 144 -4.75 -7.69 -4.83
CA ILE A 144 -3.59 -7.98 -5.68
C ILE A 144 -3.94 -7.64 -7.12
N THR A 145 -3.06 -6.90 -7.78
CA THR A 145 -3.11 -6.67 -9.22
C THR A 145 -1.84 -7.20 -9.87
N ARG A 146 -1.94 -7.67 -11.11
CA ARG A 146 -0.81 -8.22 -11.87
C ARG A 146 -0.79 -7.59 -13.25
N THR A 147 0.30 -6.90 -13.59
CA THR A 147 0.47 -6.16 -14.84
C THR A 147 1.70 -6.68 -15.56
N GLN A 148 1.52 -7.29 -16.74
CA GLN A 148 2.64 -7.64 -17.59
C GLN A 148 3.15 -6.37 -18.31
N THR A 149 4.46 -6.17 -18.34
CA THR A 149 5.09 -5.00 -18.96
C THR A 149 6.19 -5.40 -19.95
N SER A 150 6.51 -4.50 -20.89
CA SER A 150 7.69 -4.64 -21.76
C SER A 150 8.97 -4.08 -21.15
N VAL A 151 8.88 -3.38 -20.01
CA VAL A 151 10.03 -2.83 -19.28
C VAL A 151 10.76 -3.99 -18.60
N VAL A 152 12.02 -4.21 -18.95
CA VAL A 152 12.81 -5.35 -18.45
C VAL A 152 13.19 -5.16 -16.98
N ALA A 153 13.62 -3.95 -16.64
CA ALA A 153 13.97 -3.50 -15.31
C ALA A 153 13.78 -1.98 -15.23
N TRP A 154 13.50 -1.47 -14.04
CA TRP A 154 13.32 -0.04 -13.80
C TRP A 154 14.60 0.53 -13.19
N GLY A 155 15.23 1.46 -13.89
CA GLY A 155 16.35 2.24 -13.37
C GLY A 155 15.89 3.53 -12.68
N GLU A 156 16.81 4.21 -12.00
CA GLU A 156 16.56 5.43 -11.21
C GLU A 156 15.86 6.55 -11.99
N ASP A 157 16.09 6.63 -13.30
CA ASP A 157 15.44 7.62 -14.17
C ASP A 157 13.94 7.33 -14.38
N ASP A 158 13.53 6.07 -14.26
CA ASP A 158 12.19 5.56 -14.55
C ASP A 158 11.38 5.22 -13.29
N PHE A 159 11.89 5.46 -12.08
CA PHE A 159 11.21 5.08 -10.83
C PHE A 159 9.79 5.64 -10.69
N ASP A 160 9.55 6.88 -11.13
CA ASP A 160 8.20 7.44 -11.11
C ASP A 160 7.27 6.76 -12.13
N TYR A 161 7.80 6.23 -13.24
CA TYR A 161 7.03 5.57 -14.28
C TYR A 161 6.43 4.23 -13.84
N ILE A 162 7.00 3.60 -12.80
CA ILE A 162 6.43 2.40 -12.14
C ILE A 162 4.98 2.64 -11.73
N LYS A 163 4.66 3.86 -11.30
CA LYS A 163 3.35 4.25 -10.74
C LYS A 163 2.38 4.79 -11.79
N TYR A 164 2.67 4.58 -13.08
CA TYR A 164 1.84 5.04 -14.19
C TYR A 164 1.62 3.95 -15.25
N THR A 165 0.35 3.62 -15.51
CA THR A 165 -0.02 2.65 -16.55
C THR A 165 0.47 3.08 -17.95
N ALA A 166 0.52 4.39 -18.21
CA ALA A 166 0.94 4.95 -19.49
C ALA A 166 2.39 4.61 -19.88
N TYR A 167 3.24 4.31 -18.90
CA TYR A 167 4.66 3.98 -19.10
C TYR A 167 4.96 2.50 -18.87
N GLY A 168 3.93 1.64 -18.83
CA GLY A 168 4.09 0.20 -18.57
C GLY A 168 4.14 -0.16 -17.09
N GLY A 169 3.89 0.80 -16.20
CA GLY A 169 3.69 0.59 -14.77
C GLY A 169 2.22 0.32 -14.43
N ARG A 170 1.79 0.79 -13.24
CA ARG A 170 0.41 0.69 -12.79
C ARG A 170 0.01 1.93 -11.98
N ASP A 171 -1.12 2.54 -12.32
CA ASP A 171 -1.64 3.66 -11.53
C ASP A 171 -2.07 3.19 -10.12
N ASN A 172 -1.84 4.02 -9.12
CA ASN A 172 -2.18 3.73 -7.74
C ASN A 172 -3.71 3.61 -7.54
N TRP A 173 -4.11 2.88 -6.50
CA TRP A 173 -5.42 3.10 -5.88
C TRP A 173 -5.34 4.33 -5.00
N ASP A 174 -6.50 4.92 -4.67
CA ASP A 174 -6.60 6.14 -3.85
C ASP A 174 -5.66 6.09 -2.63
N PRO A 175 -4.54 6.86 -2.66
CA PRO A 175 -3.49 6.76 -1.66
C PRO A 175 -3.92 7.31 -0.29
N THR A 176 -5.08 7.98 -0.22
CA THR A 176 -5.68 8.39 1.05
C THR A 176 -6.43 7.25 1.74
N GLN A 177 -6.73 6.16 1.01
CA GLN A 177 -7.52 5.03 1.48
C GLN A 177 -6.77 3.69 1.47
N TYR A 178 -5.65 3.59 0.72
CA TYR A 178 -4.87 2.38 0.57
C TYR A 178 -3.36 2.66 0.62
N LEU A 179 -2.61 1.79 1.26
CA LEU A 179 -1.17 1.66 1.02
C LEU A 179 -0.96 0.91 -0.30
N ASN A 180 -0.35 1.57 -1.27
CA ASN A 180 0.02 0.97 -2.54
C ASN A 180 1.45 0.42 -2.46
N ILE A 181 1.61 -0.90 -2.65
CA ILE A 181 2.92 -1.55 -2.70
C ILE A 181 3.15 -2.09 -4.11
N TYR A 182 4.24 -1.68 -4.74
CA TYR A 182 4.64 -2.13 -6.07
C TYR A 182 5.76 -3.16 -5.96
N VAL A 183 5.57 -4.32 -6.59
CA VAL A 183 6.58 -5.38 -6.68
C VAL A 183 7.07 -5.43 -8.11
N VAL A 184 8.34 -5.10 -8.32
CA VAL A 184 8.92 -4.87 -9.66
C VAL A 184 10.31 -5.47 -9.78
N ASN A 185 10.89 -5.44 -10.98
CA ASN A 185 12.32 -5.67 -11.18
C ASN A 185 13.07 -4.33 -11.21
N LEU A 186 13.98 -4.10 -10.26
CA LEU A 186 14.82 -2.89 -10.21
C LEU A 186 16.22 -3.18 -10.77
N ASP A 187 16.78 -2.23 -11.52
CA ASP A 187 18.18 -2.28 -11.92
C ASP A 187 19.11 -2.00 -10.74
N GLY A 188 20.31 -2.59 -10.77
CA GLY A 188 21.33 -2.37 -9.74
C GLY A 188 21.03 -3.03 -8.38
N SER A 189 21.55 -2.43 -7.32
CA SER A 189 21.50 -2.97 -5.95
C SER A 189 20.32 -2.46 -5.11
N THR A 190 19.56 -1.49 -5.60
CA THR A 190 18.42 -0.93 -4.86
C THR A 190 17.39 -2.01 -4.54
N LEU A 191 16.98 -2.07 -3.28
CA LEU A 191 16.01 -3.00 -2.72
C LEU A 191 14.59 -2.42 -2.79
N GLY A 192 14.46 -1.13 -2.50
CA GLY A 192 13.18 -0.45 -2.51
C GLY A 192 13.32 1.07 -2.37
N PHE A 193 12.17 1.72 -2.39
CA PHE A 193 12.01 3.12 -2.03
C PHE A 193 10.55 3.42 -1.67
N ALA A 194 10.34 4.50 -0.93
CA ALA A 194 9.04 4.98 -0.52
C ALA A 194 8.83 6.45 -0.89
N ALA A 195 7.56 6.89 -0.85
CA ALA A 195 7.21 8.29 -0.77
C ALA A 195 6.92 8.67 0.69
N PHE A 196 7.49 9.77 1.16
CA PHE A 196 7.18 10.33 2.47
C PHE A 196 5.74 10.88 2.52
N PRO A 197 5.11 10.96 3.71
CA PRO A 197 3.76 11.51 3.84
C PRO A 197 3.56 12.91 3.25
N ASP A 198 4.61 13.74 3.25
CA ASP A 198 4.56 15.11 2.76
C ASP A 198 4.40 15.18 1.24
N GLU A 199 4.88 14.17 0.55
CA GLU A 199 4.78 14.08 -0.90
C GLU A 199 3.35 13.78 -1.34
N LEU A 200 2.51 13.20 -0.47
CA LEU A 200 1.10 12.86 -0.78
C LEU A 200 0.29 14.09 -1.22
N VAL A 201 0.57 15.27 -0.67
CA VAL A 201 -0.18 16.50 -1.00
C VAL A 201 0.21 17.04 -2.38
N THR A 202 1.47 16.91 -2.77
CA THR A 202 2.01 17.50 -4.01
C THR A 202 1.99 16.51 -5.16
N ASN A 203 2.27 15.24 -4.88
CA ASN A 203 2.40 14.15 -5.84
C ASN A 203 1.62 12.90 -5.38
N PRO A 204 0.28 12.98 -5.20
CA PRO A 204 -0.51 11.86 -4.71
C PRO A 204 -0.38 10.60 -5.57
N ASP A 205 -0.28 10.75 -6.89
CA ASP A 205 -0.12 9.63 -7.83
C ASP A 205 1.18 8.84 -7.60
N LEU A 206 2.19 9.48 -6.98
CA LEU A 206 3.48 8.90 -6.68
C LEU A 206 3.58 8.34 -5.26
N ASP A 207 2.51 8.35 -4.47
CA ASP A 207 2.51 7.79 -3.11
C ASP A 207 2.68 6.26 -3.10
N GLY A 208 3.12 5.72 -1.96
CA GLY A 208 3.29 4.28 -1.74
C GLY A 208 4.73 3.81 -1.83
N VAL A 209 4.90 2.50 -1.76
CA VAL A 209 6.19 1.82 -1.59
C VAL A 209 6.50 0.97 -2.81
N VAL A 210 7.76 0.95 -3.25
CA VAL A 210 8.26 0.08 -4.32
C VAL A 210 9.31 -0.85 -3.73
N ILE A 211 9.21 -2.15 -4.04
CA ILE A 211 10.12 -3.19 -3.56
C ILE A 211 10.51 -4.08 -4.74
N ARG A 212 11.80 -4.42 -4.85
CA ARG A 212 12.27 -5.38 -5.83
C ARG A 212 11.73 -6.79 -5.51
N TYR A 213 11.38 -7.57 -6.52
CA TYR A 213 10.76 -8.88 -6.31
C TYR A 213 11.69 -9.90 -5.61
N GLU A 214 13.00 -9.72 -5.63
CA GLU A 214 13.96 -10.56 -4.89
C GLU A 214 14.06 -10.21 -3.40
N ALA A 215 13.51 -9.08 -2.94
CA ALA A 215 13.53 -8.64 -1.54
C ALA A 215 12.10 -8.49 -0.97
N PHE A 216 11.12 -9.15 -1.59
CA PHE A 216 9.71 -9.04 -1.24
C PHE A 216 9.16 -10.35 -0.67
N GLY A 217 8.61 -10.30 0.54
CA GLY A 217 8.18 -11.48 1.30
C GLY A 217 9.36 -12.26 1.88
N ASN A 218 9.09 -13.44 2.44
CA ASN A 218 10.11 -14.32 3.04
C ASN A 218 10.11 -15.75 2.47
N ILE A 219 9.45 -15.94 1.33
CA ILE A 219 9.40 -17.19 0.57
C ILE A 219 9.48 -16.91 -0.93
N GLY A 220 9.55 -17.97 -1.74
CA GLY A 220 9.47 -17.84 -3.19
C GLY A 220 10.75 -17.25 -3.78
N THR A 221 10.68 -16.07 -4.37
CA THR A 221 11.84 -15.37 -4.97
C THR A 221 12.61 -14.49 -4.00
N ALA A 222 12.10 -14.30 -2.77
CA ALA A 222 12.84 -13.61 -1.72
C ALA A 222 14.23 -14.26 -1.53
N GLY A 223 15.29 -13.45 -1.48
CA GLY A 223 16.66 -13.94 -1.36
C GLY A 223 17.30 -14.48 -2.64
N SER A 224 16.62 -14.41 -3.79
CA SER A 224 17.18 -14.97 -5.03
C SER A 224 18.26 -14.08 -5.64
N GLY A 225 19.13 -14.68 -6.46
CA GLY A 225 20.24 -13.97 -7.10
C GLY A 225 21.26 -13.46 -6.08
N ASP A 226 21.67 -12.20 -6.23
CA ASP A 226 22.67 -11.54 -5.37
C ASP A 226 22.06 -10.95 -4.08
N PHE A 227 20.76 -11.20 -3.82
CA PHE A 227 19.99 -10.61 -2.71
C PHE A 227 19.73 -11.57 -1.55
N SER A 228 20.57 -12.60 -1.40
CA SER A 228 20.40 -13.68 -0.41
C SER A 228 20.38 -13.27 1.07
N LEU A 229 20.61 -11.98 1.36
CA LEU A 229 20.59 -11.40 2.72
C LEU A 229 19.33 -10.54 2.97
N ASN A 230 18.42 -10.50 1.98
CA ASN A 230 17.19 -9.71 1.98
C ASN A 230 15.96 -10.60 1.80
N ASP A 231 15.97 -11.77 2.44
CA ASP A 231 14.95 -12.81 2.36
C ASP A 231 14.03 -12.85 3.58
N GLY A 232 14.14 -11.88 4.48
CA GLY A 232 13.26 -11.74 5.64
C GLY A 232 12.02 -10.89 5.35
N GLY A 233 11.95 -10.19 4.22
CA GLY A 233 10.88 -9.23 3.93
C GLY A 233 11.02 -7.92 4.69
N ARG A 234 12.19 -7.63 5.25
CA ARG A 234 12.43 -6.42 6.05
C ARG A 234 12.72 -5.18 5.21
N THR A 235 13.03 -5.36 3.93
CA THR A 235 12.92 -4.27 2.94
C THR A 235 11.51 -3.69 2.95
N GLY A 236 10.46 -4.52 2.95
CA GLY A 236 9.09 -4.03 3.04
C GLY A 236 8.80 -3.26 4.33
N THR A 237 9.31 -3.75 5.47
CA THR A 237 9.18 -3.09 6.77
C THR A 237 9.87 -1.72 6.79
N HIS A 238 11.09 -1.64 6.28
CA HIS A 238 11.89 -0.42 6.16
C HIS A 238 11.19 0.64 5.31
N GLU A 239 10.77 0.29 4.09
CA GLU A 239 10.12 1.24 3.19
C GLU A 239 8.75 1.70 3.71
N VAL A 240 7.99 0.82 4.38
CA VAL A 240 6.74 1.22 5.04
C VAL A 240 7.03 2.16 6.24
N GLY A 241 8.17 2.00 6.91
CA GLY A 241 8.68 2.94 7.91
C GLY A 241 8.86 4.35 7.32
N HIS A 242 9.52 4.48 6.17
CA HIS A 242 9.62 5.76 5.45
C HIS A 242 8.26 6.31 5.04
N TRP A 243 7.39 5.46 4.48
CA TRP A 243 6.03 5.85 4.13
C TRP A 243 5.24 6.35 5.35
N LEU A 244 5.55 5.87 6.56
CA LEU A 244 5.03 6.34 7.85
C LEU A 244 5.92 7.39 8.57
N ASN A 245 6.71 8.16 7.82
CA ASN A 245 7.48 9.32 8.31
C ASN A 245 8.74 9.03 9.13
N LEU A 246 9.29 7.81 9.02
CA LEU A 246 10.59 7.52 9.61
C LEU A 246 11.72 7.87 8.65
N ARG A 247 12.82 8.38 9.19
CA ARG A 247 14.08 8.57 8.45
C ARG A 247 15.03 7.43 8.76
N HIS A 248 16.08 7.34 7.98
CA HIS A 248 17.21 6.49 8.34
C HIS A 248 17.78 6.91 9.70
N ILE A 249 18.17 5.94 10.53
CA ILE A 249 18.55 6.19 11.93
C ILE A 249 19.84 7.03 12.08
N TRP A 250 20.67 7.10 11.03
CA TRP A 250 21.84 7.98 10.99
C TRP A 250 21.55 9.40 10.46
N GLY A 251 20.30 9.66 10.08
CA GLY A 251 19.82 10.98 9.64
C GLY A 251 20.32 11.45 8.27
N ASP A 252 20.86 10.55 7.44
CA ASP A 252 21.34 10.84 6.08
C ASP A 252 22.46 11.91 6.00
N ASP A 253 23.17 12.14 7.12
CA ASP A 253 24.31 13.04 7.22
C ASP A 253 25.28 12.54 8.31
N ASN A 254 26.48 13.09 8.37
CA ASN A 254 27.45 12.75 9.40
C ASN A 254 26.97 13.24 10.77
N CYS A 255 26.65 12.30 11.67
CA CYS A 255 25.96 12.59 12.93
C CYS A 255 24.61 13.31 12.70
N GLY A 256 23.85 12.85 11.70
CA GLY A 256 22.53 13.36 11.39
C GLY A 256 21.50 13.03 12.46
N ASP A 257 20.32 13.65 12.33
CA ASP A 257 19.18 13.46 13.23
C ASP A 257 18.02 12.84 12.44
N ASP A 258 17.49 11.73 12.91
CA ASP A 258 16.29 11.08 12.36
C ASP A 258 14.99 11.66 12.95
N PHE A 259 15.13 12.61 13.89
CA PHE A 259 14.10 13.29 14.66
C PHE A 259 13.37 12.38 15.65
N VAL A 260 14.06 11.36 16.17
CA VAL A 260 13.58 10.43 17.19
C VAL A 260 14.52 10.40 18.41
N GLU A 261 14.04 10.91 19.55
CA GLU A 261 14.84 11.04 20.79
C GLU A 261 15.35 9.69 21.35
N ASP A 262 14.61 8.60 21.18
CA ASP A 262 14.97 7.28 21.70
C ASP A 262 15.74 6.39 20.71
N THR A 263 16.26 6.99 19.64
CA THR A 263 17.29 6.37 18.78
C THR A 263 18.62 7.07 19.00
N GLU A 264 19.65 6.31 19.38
CA GLU A 264 20.99 6.87 19.54
C GLU A 264 21.56 7.32 18.19
N THR A 265 22.18 8.50 18.16
CA THR A 265 22.83 9.03 16.95
C THR A 265 23.91 8.08 16.43
N ALA A 266 23.77 7.70 15.16
CA ALA A 266 24.74 6.87 14.44
C ALA A 266 25.74 7.71 13.63
N GLU A 267 26.95 7.18 13.43
CA GLU A 267 27.98 7.79 12.58
C GLU A 267 27.66 7.71 11.09
N GLY A 268 26.77 6.80 10.71
CA GLY A 268 26.37 6.51 9.35
C GLY A 268 25.61 5.20 9.31
N GLU A 269 25.31 4.74 8.09
CA GLU A 269 24.63 3.49 7.87
C GLU A 269 25.50 2.27 8.23
N ASN A 270 24.84 1.20 8.71
CA ASN A 270 25.48 -0.05 9.05
C ASN A 270 25.03 -1.16 8.12
N TYR A 271 25.94 -2.07 7.77
CA TYR A 271 25.68 -3.19 6.86
C TYR A 271 26.06 -4.53 7.49
N GLY A 272 25.55 -5.62 6.91
CA GLY A 272 25.82 -6.96 7.39
C GLY A 272 25.10 -7.22 8.71
N CYS A 273 25.76 -7.97 9.58
CA CYS A 273 25.27 -8.28 10.93
C CYS A 273 26.32 -7.90 11.98
N PRO A 274 26.37 -6.64 12.42
CA PRO A 274 27.29 -6.19 13.46
C PRO A 274 27.11 -6.96 14.78
N SER A 275 28.15 -6.94 15.62
CA SER A 275 28.10 -7.51 16.97
C SER A 275 27.77 -6.43 18.00
N PHE A 276 26.88 -6.74 18.94
CA PHE A 276 26.54 -5.84 20.04
C PHE A 276 27.61 -5.84 21.17
N PRO A 277 27.96 -4.68 21.77
CA PRO A 277 27.60 -3.33 21.34
C PRO A 277 28.39 -2.92 20.09
N HIS A 278 27.75 -2.20 19.18
CA HIS A 278 28.37 -1.74 17.94
C HIS A 278 28.63 -0.24 18.02
N ARG A 279 29.88 0.19 17.74
CA ARG A 279 30.31 1.59 17.85
C ARG A 279 29.85 2.28 19.15
N ALA A 280 30.11 1.64 20.29
CA ALA A 280 29.92 2.27 21.60
C ALA A 280 30.80 3.50 21.78
N PHE A 281 30.27 4.58 22.35
CA PHE A 281 30.95 5.86 22.52
C PHE A 281 31.52 6.42 21.20
N ASN A 282 30.72 6.36 20.14
CA ASN A 282 31.08 6.84 18.82
C ASN A 282 31.34 8.37 18.83
N SER A 283 31.86 8.89 17.73
CA SER A 283 32.16 10.33 17.60
C SER A 283 30.91 11.23 17.58
N CYS A 284 29.73 10.65 17.36
CA CYS A 284 28.44 11.34 17.38
C CYS A 284 27.75 11.35 18.76
N GLY A 285 28.32 10.66 19.76
CA GLY A 285 27.83 10.68 21.14
C GLY A 285 26.96 9.48 21.55
N SER A 286 27.03 8.35 20.84
CA SER A 286 26.35 7.11 21.25
C SER A 286 26.79 6.67 22.66
N GLY A 287 25.88 5.99 23.37
CA GLY A 287 26.14 5.49 24.72
C GLY A 287 27.01 4.25 24.77
N GLU A 288 27.03 3.60 25.95
CA GLU A 288 27.75 2.33 26.15
C GLU A 288 27.18 1.16 25.35
N SER A 289 25.88 1.22 25.04
CA SER A 289 25.18 0.27 24.17
C SER A 289 25.51 0.48 22.69
N GLY A 290 26.10 1.63 22.33
CA GLY A 290 26.44 1.99 20.96
C GLY A 290 25.25 2.36 20.09
N GLU A 291 25.36 2.08 18.80
CA GLU A 291 24.33 2.37 17.79
C GLU A 291 23.28 1.26 17.76
N MET A 292 22.02 1.65 17.53
CA MET A 292 20.89 0.73 17.41
C MET A 292 20.81 0.13 16.01
N TYR A 293 21.88 -0.56 15.58
CA TYR A 293 22.00 -1.11 14.21
C TYR A 293 20.91 -2.12 13.84
N MET A 294 20.26 -2.73 14.84
CA MET A 294 19.15 -3.66 14.65
C MET A 294 17.79 -2.97 14.44
N ASN A 295 17.76 -1.65 14.38
CA ASN A 295 16.56 -0.91 14.03
C ASN A 295 16.19 -1.17 12.56
N TYR A 296 14.90 -1.31 12.25
CA TYR A 296 14.45 -1.51 10.87
C TYR A 296 14.82 -0.35 9.93
N MET A 297 15.14 0.84 10.46
CA MET A 297 15.56 2.01 9.68
C MET A 297 17.09 2.13 9.49
N ASP A 298 17.86 1.08 9.81
CA ASP A 298 19.27 0.94 9.41
C ASP A 298 19.40 0.03 8.15
N TYR A 299 20.61 -0.19 7.63
CA TYR A 299 20.91 -0.93 6.39
C TYR A 299 21.49 -2.33 6.60
N VAL A 300 21.36 -2.86 7.80
CA VAL A 300 21.81 -4.22 8.13
C VAL A 300 21.07 -5.27 7.29
N ASP A 301 21.52 -6.52 7.38
CA ASP A 301 20.81 -7.61 6.69
C ASP A 301 19.48 -7.90 7.38
N ASP A 302 18.52 -8.47 6.65
CA ASP A 302 17.14 -8.65 7.14
C ASP A 302 17.09 -9.41 8.48
N HIS A 303 17.96 -10.40 8.67
CA HIS A 303 18.05 -11.20 9.90
C HIS A 303 18.72 -10.49 11.08
N CYS A 304 19.14 -9.25 10.90
CA CYS A 304 19.85 -8.46 11.90
C CYS A 304 19.14 -7.17 12.26
N MET A 305 17.96 -6.91 11.67
CA MET A 305 17.02 -5.88 12.09
C MET A 305 15.76 -6.51 12.69
N ASN A 306 15.31 -6.01 13.85
CA ASN A 306 14.24 -6.66 14.61
C ASN A 306 13.42 -5.73 15.52
N MET A 307 13.56 -4.41 15.39
CA MET A 307 12.79 -3.47 16.22
C MET A 307 12.50 -2.11 15.59
N PHE A 308 11.37 -1.52 15.99
CA PHE A 308 11.13 -0.08 16.02
C PHE A 308 11.17 0.42 17.47
N THR A 309 11.39 1.72 17.66
CA THR A 309 11.33 2.37 18.97
C THR A 309 9.97 2.99 19.29
N PHE A 310 9.74 3.39 20.55
CA PHE A 310 8.53 4.11 20.95
C PHE A 310 8.42 5.48 20.26
N GLY A 311 9.53 6.20 20.11
CA GLY A 311 9.58 7.47 19.40
C GLY A 311 9.30 7.33 17.91
N GLN A 312 9.81 6.28 17.27
CA GLN A 312 9.44 5.94 15.89
C GLN A 312 7.94 5.65 15.76
N ALA A 313 7.36 4.84 16.65
CA ALA A 313 5.92 4.61 16.66
C ALA A 313 5.11 5.92 16.82
N GLN A 314 5.55 6.85 17.68
CA GLN A 314 4.89 8.16 17.82
C GLN A 314 4.90 8.96 16.51
N ARG A 315 5.99 8.94 15.74
CA ARG A 315 6.07 9.59 14.42
C ARG A 315 5.11 8.94 13.41
N MET A 316 5.04 7.60 13.39
CA MET A 316 4.08 6.88 12.53
C MET A 316 2.64 7.32 12.83
N TYR A 317 2.28 7.45 14.10
CA TYR A 317 0.96 7.91 14.49
C TYR A 317 0.71 9.39 14.16
N ALA A 318 1.71 10.25 14.27
CA ALA A 318 1.60 11.63 13.81
C ALA A 318 1.26 11.69 12.31
N ALA A 319 1.91 10.85 11.49
CA ALA A 319 1.58 10.72 10.07
C ALA A 319 0.14 10.25 9.84
N LEU A 320 -0.30 9.22 10.58
CA LEU A 320 -1.67 8.66 10.50
C LEU A 320 -2.74 9.60 11.06
N ASN A 321 -2.40 10.61 11.87
CA ASN A 321 -3.34 11.62 12.37
C ASN A 321 -3.21 12.97 11.65
N GLY A 322 -2.24 13.10 10.73
CA GLY A 322 -2.03 14.26 9.89
C GLY A 322 -2.18 13.90 8.42
N PRO A 323 -1.08 13.88 7.64
CA PRO A 323 -1.13 13.70 6.19
C PRO A 323 -1.85 12.42 5.73
N ARG A 324 -1.80 11.34 6.52
CA ARG A 324 -2.41 10.03 6.18
C ARG A 324 -3.71 9.72 6.93
N ALA A 325 -4.38 10.73 7.47
CA ALA A 325 -5.61 10.55 8.27
C ALA A 325 -6.77 9.84 7.55
N GLY A 326 -6.80 9.86 6.21
CA GLY A 326 -7.81 9.16 5.42
C GLY A 326 -7.84 7.64 5.65
N LEU A 327 -6.69 7.04 6.00
CA LEU A 327 -6.56 5.60 6.25
C LEU A 327 -7.35 5.15 7.48
N LEU A 328 -7.51 6.02 8.48
CA LEU A 328 -8.25 5.73 9.71
C LEU A 328 -9.73 5.45 9.47
N THR A 329 -10.26 5.91 8.35
CA THR A 329 -11.66 5.74 7.94
C THR A 329 -11.84 4.76 6.79
N SER A 330 -10.74 4.19 6.27
CA SER A 330 -10.80 3.36 5.08
C SER A 330 -11.61 2.09 5.31
N GLN A 331 -12.42 1.75 4.30
CA GLN A 331 -13.24 0.53 4.30
C GLN A 331 -12.57 -0.60 3.52
N GLY A 332 -11.31 -0.43 3.10
CA GLY A 332 -10.60 -1.39 2.23
C GLY A 332 -10.46 -2.79 2.85
N CYS A 333 -10.28 -2.89 4.17
CA CYS A 333 -10.23 -4.17 4.89
C CYS A 333 -11.59 -4.80 5.15
N GLN A 334 -12.69 -4.06 4.93
CA GLN A 334 -14.02 -4.57 5.14
C GLN A 334 -14.54 -5.22 3.88
N ALA A 335 -15.07 -6.44 4.02
CA ALA A 335 -15.66 -7.18 2.92
C ALA A 335 -16.60 -6.27 2.10
N ALA A 336 -16.44 -6.31 0.78
CA ALA A 336 -17.39 -5.67 -0.11
C ALA A 336 -18.77 -6.30 0.13
N VAL A 337 -19.71 -5.51 0.65
CA VAL A 337 -21.10 -5.94 0.71
C VAL A 337 -21.61 -5.96 -0.73
N SER A 338 -21.87 -7.14 -1.26
CA SER A 338 -22.29 -7.38 -2.66
C SER A 338 -23.73 -6.94 -2.90
N VAL A 339 -24.08 -5.72 -2.51
CA VAL A 339 -25.35 -5.08 -2.86
C VAL A 339 -25.03 -3.99 -3.86
N GLN A 340 -24.72 -4.42 -5.07
CA GLN A 340 -24.55 -3.56 -6.22
C GLN A 340 -25.94 -3.03 -6.59
N SER A 341 -26.22 -1.78 -6.19
CA SER A 341 -27.50 -1.09 -6.35
C SER A 341 -28.72 -1.90 -5.91
N ILE A 342 -29.22 -1.66 -4.69
CA ILE A 342 -30.61 -1.99 -4.39
C ILE A 342 -31.45 -1.23 -5.43
N LEU A 343 -32.07 -1.94 -6.38
CA LEU A 343 -33.27 -1.40 -7.02
C LEU A 343 -34.22 -1.08 -5.87
N SER A 344 -34.36 0.19 -5.56
CA SER A 344 -35.25 0.59 -4.49
C SER A 344 -36.66 0.23 -4.95
N ALA A 345 -37.55 -0.09 -4.01
CA ALA A 345 -38.95 -0.28 -4.35
C ALA A 345 -39.54 0.96 -5.05
N ASN A 346 -38.89 2.13 -5.03
CA ASN A 346 -39.36 3.33 -5.71
C ASN A 346 -39.00 3.39 -7.20
N ASP A 347 -38.04 2.59 -7.67
CA ASP A 347 -37.60 2.58 -9.07
C ASP A 347 -38.53 1.75 -9.96
N ILE A 348 -39.55 1.13 -9.37
CA ILE A 348 -40.61 0.38 -10.05
C ILE A 348 -41.95 0.81 -9.50
N SER A 349 -42.86 1.17 -10.41
CA SER A 349 -44.25 1.45 -10.05
C SER A 349 -45.21 0.53 -10.80
N VAL A 350 -46.27 0.08 -10.12
CA VAL A 350 -47.32 -0.75 -10.72
C VAL A 350 -48.65 -0.07 -10.44
N TYR A 351 -49.33 0.37 -11.49
CA TYR A 351 -50.53 1.21 -11.38
C TYR A 351 -51.52 1.01 -12.54
N PRO A 352 -52.83 1.21 -12.32
CA PRO A 352 -53.45 1.42 -11.02
C PRO A 352 -53.42 0.15 -10.16
N ASN A 353 -53.42 0.34 -8.85
CA ASN A 353 -53.48 -0.75 -7.88
C ASN A 353 -54.32 -0.29 -6.67
N PRO A 354 -55.54 -0.81 -6.46
CA PRO A 354 -56.17 -1.93 -7.18
C PRO A 354 -56.53 -1.66 -8.66
N ASN A 355 -56.82 -2.72 -9.43
CA ASN A 355 -57.26 -2.66 -10.83
C ASN A 355 -58.25 -3.77 -11.20
N ASN A 356 -58.87 -3.68 -12.39
CA ASN A 356 -59.84 -4.67 -12.90
C ASN A 356 -59.22 -5.62 -13.94
N GLY A 357 -57.94 -5.98 -13.77
CA GLY A 357 -57.22 -6.88 -14.67
C GLY A 357 -56.40 -6.18 -15.76
N SER A 358 -56.44 -4.84 -15.82
CA SER A 358 -55.59 -4.01 -16.68
C SER A 358 -54.74 -3.05 -15.85
N PHE A 359 -53.43 -3.07 -16.03
CA PHE A 359 -52.49 -2.22 -15.29
C PHE A 359 -51.15 -2.05 -16.02
N THR A 360 -50.35 -1.10 -15.57
CA THR A 360 -49.03 -0.76 -16.10
C THR A 360 -47.95 -1.13 -15.10
N ILE A 361 -46.86 -1.72 -15.60
CA ILE A 361 -45.61 -1.95 -14.87
C ILE A 361 -44.58 -0.97 -15.45
N ASP A 362 -44.20 0.03 -14.68
CA ASP A 362 -43.19 1.01 -15.08
C ASP A 362 -41.82 0.60 -14.54
N VAL A 363 -40.93 0.25 -15.47
CA VAL A 363 -39.53 -0.15 -15.24
C VAL A 363 -38.55 0.82 -15.93
N SER A 364 -39.03 1.99 -16.35
CA SER A 364 -38.26 2.96 -17.15
C SER A 364 -36.98 3.45 -16.46
N SER A 365 -36.95 3.44 -15.13
CA SER A 365 -35.83 3.85 -14.26
C SER A 365 -34.69 2.81 -14.14
N ILE A 366 -34.87 1.57 -14.60
CA ILE A 366 -33.92 0.46 -14.33
C ILE A 366 -32.69 0.45 -15.24
N GLY A 367 -32.75 1.12 -16.41
CA GLY A 367 -31.60 1.26 -17.33
C GLY A 367 -30.98 -0.03 -17.89
N SER A 368 -31.54 -1.21 -17.57
CA SER A 368 -31.00 -2.53 -17.90
C SER A 368 -31.57 -3.10 -19.20
N LYS A 369 -30.72 -3.75 -20.00
CA LYS A 369 -31.09 -4.21 -21.35
C LYS A 369 -31.91 -5.50 -21.40
N ASN A 370 -31.95 -6.29 -20.31
CA ASN A 370 -32.72 -7.53 -20.22
C ASN A 370 -33.38 -7.64 -18.83
N ILE A 371 -34.71 -7.57 -18.77
CA ILE A 371 -35.50 -7.70 -17.54
C ILE A 371 -36.50 -8.83 -17.73
N THR A 372 -36.54 -9.78 -16.80
CA THR A 372 -37.57 -10.82 -16.74
C THR A 372 -38.66 -10.42 -15.76
N VAL A 373 -39.91 -10.39 -16.20
CA VAL A 373 -41.08 -10.09 -15.36
C VAL A 373 -41.90 -11.35 -15.16
N LYS A 374 -42.10 -11.75 -13.90
CA LYS A 374 -42.94 -12.86 -13.46
C LYS A 374 -44.12 -12.35 -12.65
N MET A 375 -45.31 -12.83 -12.98
CA MET A 375 -46.52 -12.62 -12.18
C MET A 375 -46.88 -13.93 -11.51
N GLU A 376 -46.91 -13.95 -10.19
CA GLU A 376 -47.21 -15.12 -9.38
C GLU A 376 -48.51 -14.90 -8.59
N ASN A 377 -49.31 -15.95 -8.40
CA ASN A 377 -50.43 -15.92 -7.46
C ASN A 377 -49.93 -16.13 -6.00
N VAL A 378 -50.85 -16.11 -5.02
CA VAL A 378 -50.49 -16.33 -3.60
C VAL A 378 -49.94 -17.73 -3.28
N LEU A 379 -50.09 -18.69 -4.20
CA LEU A 379 -49.54 -20.04 -4.09
C LEU A 379 -48.15 -20.15 -4.74
N GLY A 380 -47.64 -19.07 -5.34
CA GLY A 380 -46.36 -19.04 -6.07
C GLY A 380 -46.44 -19.59 -7.49
N GLU A 381 -47.63 -19.88 -8.01
CA GLU A 381 -47.78 -20.35 -9.38
C GLU A 381 -47.60 -19.18 -10.35
N ILE A 382 -46.77 -19.37 -11.38
CA ILE A 382 -46.51 -18.37 -12.42
C ILE A 382 -47.74 -18.27 -13.34
N VAL A 383 -48.39 -17.11 -13.32
CA VAL A 383 -49.58 -16.76 -14.11
C VAL A 383 -49.18 -16.12 -15.44
N ARG A 384 -48.08 -15.35 -15.45
CA ARG A 384 -47.45 -14.80 -16.65
C ARG A 384 -45.95 -14.64 -16.45
N GLU A 385 -45.19 -14.82 -17.52
CA GLU A 385 -43.75 -14.58 -17.58
C GLU A 385 -43.39 -14.02 -18.96
N PHE A 386 -42.56 -12.98 -19.00
CA PHE A 386 -42.03 -12.40 -20.24
C PHE A 386 -40.75 -11.60 -19.98
N ASP A 387 -39.92 -11.51 -21.01
CA ASP A 387 -38.71 -10.67 -21.02
C ASP A 387 -38.98 -9.34 -21.72
N THR A 388 -38.34 -8.27 -21.25
CA THR A 388 -38.51 -6.90 -21.76
C THR A 388 -37.26 -6.05 -21.54
N ASN A 389 -37.19 -4.91 -22.25
CA ASN A 389 -36.09 -3.96 -22.17
C ASN A 389 -36.55 -2.70 -21.42
N SER A 390 -35.68 -2.11 -20.60
CA SER A 390 -36.04 -1.10 -19.59
C SER A 390 -36.47 0.29 -20.09
N SER A 391 -36.76 0.50 -21.38
CA SER A 391 -36.97 1.85 -21.93
C SER A 391 -38.45 2.27 -22.02
N THR A 392 -39.40 1.37 -21.77
CA THR A 392 -40.83 1.68 -21.91
C THR A 392 -41.70 1.01 -20.85
N PRO A 393 -42.74 1.68 -20.32
CA PRO A 393 -43.74 1.05 -19.46
C PRO A 393 -44.43 -0.13 -20.16
N ILE A 394 -44.71 -1.18 -19.39
CA ILE A 394 -45.35 -2.40 -19.90
C ILE A 394 -46.83 -2.35 -19.56
N HIS A 395 -47.68 -2.43 -20.57
CA HIS A 395 -49.13 -2.47 -20.39
C HIS A 395 -49.64 -3.91 -20.37
N ILE A 396 -50.28 -4.30 -19.27
CA ILE A 396 -50.98 -5.57 -19.13
C ILE A 396 -52.46 -5.28 -19.35
N ASN A 397 -53.04 -5.88 -20.40
CA ASN A 397 -54.46 -5.74 -20.72
C ASN A 397 -55.27 -6.94 -20.20
N SER A 398 -56.55 -6.65 -19.93
CA SER A 398 -57.60 -7.57 -19.49
C SER A 398 -58.05 -8.51 -20.60
N ASP A 399 -57.19 -9.43 -21.05
CA ASP A 399 -57.59 -10.47 -22.01
C ASP A 399 -58.37 -11.62 -21.33
N ASN A 400 -59.30 -11.29 -20.43
CA ASN A 400 -60.26 -12.20 -19.77
C ASN A 400 -59.68 -13.41 -19.01
N LYS A 401 -58.39 -13.41 -18.63
CA LYS A 401 -57.73 -14.56 -17.97
C LYS A 401 -57.28 -14.35 -16.53
N LEU A 402 -57.38 -13.14 -15.97
CA LEU A 402 -56.98 -12.88 -14.58
C LEU A 402 -58.21 -12.88 -13.65
N GLN A 403 -58.20 -13.78 -12.67
CA GLN A 403 -59.23 -13.85 -11.64
C GLN A 403 -59.00 -12.76 -10.58
N SER A 404 -60.07 -12.30 -9.92
CA SER A 404 -59.95 -11.41 -8.76
C SER A 404 -59.07 -12.05 -7.69
N GLY A 405 -58.10 -11.32 -7.15
CA GLY A 405 -57.15 -11.86 -6.20
C GLY A 405 -55.92 -10.99 -5.99
N ILE A 406 -55.02 -11.50 -5.16
CA ILE A 406 -53.70 -10.91 -4.90
C ILE A 406 -52.69 -11.60 -5.81
N TYR A 407 -51.87 -10.80 -6.49
CA TYR A 407 -50.75 -11.29 -7.28
C TYR A 407 -49.46 -10.56 -6.89
N PHE A 408 -48.33 -11.20 -7.13
CA PHE A 408 -47.00 -10.65 -6.92
C PHE A 408 -46.30 -10.51 -8.27
N ILE A 409 -45.88 -9.29 -8.60
CA ILE A 409 -45.05 -8.99 -9.77
C ILE A 409 -43.61 -9.01 -9.32
N ARG A 410 -42.88 -10.05 -9.71
CA ARG A 410 -41.45 -10.23 -9.47
C ARG A 410 -40.69 -9.82 -10.73
N ILE A 411 -39.80 -8.86 -10.59
CA ILE A 411 -38.99 -8.30 -11.68
C ILE A 411 -37.54 -8.65 -11.39
N ASP A 412 -36.90 -9.37 -12.31
CA ASP A 412 -35.50 -9.76 -12.24
C ASP A 412 -34.73 -9.00 -13.34
N ALA A 413 -33.83 -8.12 -12.92
CA ALA A 413 -32.99 -7.32 -13.82
C ALA A 413 -31.56 -7.89 -13.97
N GLY A 414 -31.31 -9.13 -13.55
CA GLY A 414 -29.98 -9.73 -13.48
C GLY A 414 -29.18 -9.31 -12.24
N ASN A 415 -28.03 -9.94 -12.00
CA ASN A 415 -27.12 -9.65 -10.87
C ASN A 415 -27.81 -9.65 -9.47
N ASN A 416 -28.75 -10.58 -9.23
CA ASN A 416 -29.56 -10.65 -8.00
C ASN A 416 -30.50 -9.44 -7.74
N ASN A 417 -30.74 -8.59 -8.74
CA ASN A 417 -31.67 -7.47 -8.62
C ASN A 417 -33.12 -7.92 -8.83
N VAL A 418 -33.73 -8.40 -7.75
CA VAL A 418 -35.12 -8.87 -7.73
C VAL A 418 -35.98 -7.92 -6.91
N VAL A 419 -37.01 -7.33 -7.54
CA VAL A 419 -38.03 -6.53 -6.84
C VAL A 419 -39.39 -7.19 -6.96
N THR A 420 -40.13 -7.22 -5.84
CA THR A 420 -41.50 -7.75 -5.81
C THR A 420 -42.51 -6.66 -5.46
N LYS A 421 -43.55 -6.52 -6.29
CA LYS A 421 -44.68 -5.60 -6.07
C LYS A 421 -45.98 -6.38 -5.95
N LYS A 422 -46.76 -6.08 -4.92
CA LYS A 422 -48.08 -6.66 -4.70
C LYS A 422 -49.12 -5.90 -5.53
N ILE A 423 -49.98 -6.62 -6.25
CA ILE A 423 -51.13 -6.04 -6.96
C ILE A 423 -52.44 -6.69 -6.50
N PHE A 424 -53.50 -5.90 -6.54
CA PHE A 424 -54.87 -6.33 -6.23
C PHE A 424 -55.71 -6.23 -7.50
N ILE A 425 -56.24 -7.37 -7.94
CA ILE A 425 -57.20 -7.45 -9.05
C ILE A 425 -58.59 -7.63 -8.46
N ILE A 426 -59.49 -6.70 -8.79
CA ILE A 426 -60.87 -6.64 -8.32
C ILE A 426 -61.74 -6.52 -9.58
N ASN A 427 -62.32 -7.63 -10.03
CA ASN A 427 -63.29 -7.63 -11.14
C ASN A 427 -64.67 -7.10 -10.71
#